data_AF-A0A939VVN6-F1
#
_entry.id   AF-A0A939VVN6-F1
#
_cell.length_a   1.000
_cell.length_b   1.000
_cell.length_c   1.000
_cell.angle_alpha   90.00
_cell.angle_beta   90.00
_cell.angle_gamma   90.00
#
_symmetry.space_group_name_H-M   'P 1'
#
loop_
_entity.id
_entity.type
_entity.pdbx_description
1 polymer ?
#
loop_
_entity_poly.entity_id
_entity_poly.type
_entity_poly.pdbx_seq_one_letter_code
_entity_poly.pdbx_strand_id
1 'polypeptide(L)' 'VYLARLPWSALGNLKPVPGSVFGFNVVVFDFDRQDARVPCQMEFSPGITYGKRPHAFKRFILK' A
#
# COMPACT_ATOMS: atom_id res chain seq x y z
N VAL A 1 -14.12 10.32 -2.66
CA VAL A 1 -13.34 9.90 -1.46
C VAL A 1 -13.50 8.40 -1.33
N TYR A 2 -12.40 7.66 -1.27
CA TYR A 2 -12.42 6.21 -1.07
C TYR A 2 -12.16 5.89 0.41
N LEU A 3 -12.94 4.97 0.97
CA LEU A 3 -12.78 4.50 2.35
C LEU A 3 -12.58 2.99 2.36
N ALA A 4 -11.50 2.53 3.00
CA ALA A 4 -11.20 1.12 3.17
C ALA A 4 -11.04 0.79 4.66
N ARG A 5 -11.56 -0.37 5.06
CA ARG A 5 -11.32 -0.98 6.38
C ARG A 5 -10.76 -2.37 6.14
N LEU A 6 -9.53 -2.60 6.60
CA LEU A 6 -8.86 -3.89 6.49
C LEU A 6 -8.91 -4.59 7.85
N PRO A 7 -9.55 -5.77 7.96
CA PRO A 7 -9.50 -6.54 9.20
C PRO A 7 -8.08 -7.07 9.41
N TRP A 8 -7.63 -7.14 10.67
CA TRP A 8 -6.29 -7.65 11.01
C TRP A 8 -6.05 -9.09 10.50
N SER A 9 -7.10 -9.91 10.44
CA SER A 9 -7.03 -11.27 9.87
C SER A 9 -6.63 -11.31 8.40
N ALA A 10 -6.84 -10.22 7.64
CA ALA A 10 -6.43 -10.12 6.25
C ALA A 10 -4.96 -9.70 6.06
N LEU A 11 -4.26 -9.32 7.15
CA LEU A 11 -2.89 -8.81 7.12
C LEU A 11 -1.84 -9.88 7.51
N GLY A 12 -2.22 -11.14 7.40
CA GLY A 12 -1.36 -12.29 7.69
C GLY A 12 -0.89 -12.31 9.14
N ASN A 13 0.43 -12.21 9.33
CA ASN A 13 1.05 -12.26 10.66
C ASN A 13 1.05 -10.92 11.40
N LEU A 14 0.59 -9.83 10.76
CA LEU A 14 0.52 -8.53 11.42
C LEU A 14 -0.59 -8.54 12.47
N LYS A 15 -0.22 -8.26 13.73
CA LYS A 15 -1.14 -8.22 14.87
C LYS A 15 -1.30 -6.79 15.38
N PRO A 16 -2.47 -6.42 15.94
CA PRO A 16 -2.70 -5.11 16.52
C PRO A 16 -2.01 -4.93 17.88
N VAL A 17 -0.68 -4.97 17.89
CA VAL A 17 0.11 -4.81 19.12
C VAL A 17 0.71 -3.40 19.13
N PRO A 18 0.39 -2.55 20.12
CA PRO A 18 0.95 -1.21 20.25
C PRO A 18 2.49 -1.22 20.21
N GLY A 19 3.06 -0.23 19.52
CA GLY A 19 4.50 -0.12 19.27
C GLY A 19 5.02 -0.96 18.10
N SER A 20 4.20 -1.83 17.51
CA SER A 20 4.62 -2.63 16.34
C SER A 20 4.89 -1.76 15.13
N VAL A 21 5.96 -2.09 14.40
CA VAL A 21 6.33 -1.41 13.15
C VAL A 21 5.86 -2.24 11.97
N PHE A 22 5.19 -1.60 11.01
CA PHE A 22 4.82 -2.23 9.74
C PHE A 22 5.11 -1.34 8.54
N GLY A 23 5.38 -1.97 7.40
CA GLY A 23 5.53 -1.29 6.12
C GLY A 23 4.16 -1.11 5.47
N PHE A 24 3.90 0.09 4.94
CA PHE A 24 2.66 0.39 4.23
C PHE A 24 2.93 1.28 3.01
N ASN A 25 2.16 1.06 1.95
CA ASN A 25 2.14 1.93 0.79
C ASN A 25 0.75 1.94 0.15
N VAL A 26 0.48 2.97 -0.64
CA VAL A 26 -0.71 3.09 -1.49
C VAL A 26 -0.25 3.40 -2.90
N VAL A 27 -0.88 2.76 -3.88
CA VAL A 27 -0.72 3.06 -5.29
C VAL A 27 -2.07 3.46 -5.85
N VAL A 28 -2.11 4.59 -6.55
CA VAL A 28 -3.26 5.05 -7.31
C VAL A 28 -2.88 4.99 -8.78
N PHE A 29 -3.63 4.19 -9.53
CA PHE A 29 -3.49 4.12 -10.98
C PHE A 29 -4.50 5.06 -11.62
N ASP A 30 -4.02 5.91 -12.51
CA ASP A 30 -4.86 6.66 -13.41
C ASP A 30 -4.91 5.90 -14.73
N PHE A 31 -6.10 5.45 -15.13
CA PHE A 31 -6.31 4.65 -16.34
C PHE A 31 -7.21 5.44 -17.30
N ASP A 32 -6.61 6.03 -18.32
CA ASP A 32 -7.34 6.78 -19.36
C ASP A 32 -8.06 5.88 -20.37
N ARG A 33 -7.67 4.59 -20.46
CA ARG A 33 -8.15 3.65 -21.48
C ARG A 33 -8.37 2.25 -20.89
N GLN A 34 -9.33 1.52 -21.47
CA GLN A 34 -9.62 0.11 -21.14
C GLN A 34 -8.51 -0.87 -21.57
N ASP A 35 -7.48 -0.42 -22.30
CA ASP A 35 -6.41 -1.27 -22.85
C ASP A 35 -5.29 -1.61 -21.82
N ALA A 36 -5.58 -1.45 -20.53
CA ALA A 36 -4.81 -1.94 -19.38
C ALA A 36 -3.37 -1.41 -19.23
N ARG A 37 -2.94 -0.45 -20.05
CA ARG A 37 -1.69 0.28 -19.79
C ARG A 37 -1.96 1.34 -18.74
N VAL A 38 -1.12 1.41 -17.71
CA VAL A 38 -1.16 2.46 -16.68
C VAL A 38 -0.42 3.68 -17.24
N PRO A 39 -1.09 4.72 -17.77
CA PRO A 39 -0.43 5.92 -18.27
C PRO A 39 0.26 6.70 -17.15
N CYS A 40 -0.33 6.72 -15.96
CA CYS A 40 0.22 7.40 -14.80
C CYS A 40 -0.05 6.61 -13.51
N GLN A 41 0.96 6.56 -12.63
CA GLN A 41 0.81 6.01 -11.29
C GLN A 41 1.32 6.99 -10.25
N MET A 42 0.58 7.09 -9.15
CA MET A 42 0.99 7.83 -7.96
C MET A 42 1.22 6.84 -6.83
N GLU A 43 2.38 6.92 -6.18
CA GLU A 43 2.76 6.03 -5.09
C GLU A 43 3.12 6.87 -3.85
N PHE A 44 2.72 6.43 -2.66
CA PHE A 44 3.10 7.13 -1.42
C PHE A 44 4.60 6.96 -1.10
N SER A 45 5.13 5.74 -1.28
CA SER A 45 6.56 5.47 -1.48
C SER A 45 6.82 5.21 -2.97
N PRO A 46 7.66 6.00 -3.66
CA PRO A 46 7.96 5.79 -5.07
C PRO A 46 8.90 4.59 -5.28
N GLY A 47 8.86 4.05 -6.50
CA GLY A 47 9.80 3.01 -6.95
C GLY A 47 9.47 1.62 -6.44
N ILE A 48 8.24 1.39 -5.96
CA ILE A 48 7.86 0.11 -5.35
C ILE A 48 7.47 -0.97 -6.37
N THR A 49 7.45 -0.64 -7.66
CA THR A 49 7.17 -1.58 -8.76
C THR A 49 5.85 -2.32 -8.54
N TYR A 50 4.72 -1.60 -8.43
CA TYR A 50 3.40 -2.19 -8.19
C TYR A 50 3.33 -3.08 -6.92
N GLY A 51 4.08 -2.71 -5.88
CA GLY A 51 4.13 -3.43 -4.61
C GLY A 51 5.15 -4.57 -4.55
N LYS A 52 5.89 -4.83 -5.64
CA LYS A 52 6.91 -5.89 -5.71
C LYS A 52 8.19 -5.59 -4.93
N ARG A 53 8.36 -4.37 -4.41
CA ARG A 53 9.51 -3.98 -3.57
C ARG A 53 9.07 -3.54 -2.16
N PRO A 54 8.68 -4.48 -1.27
CA PRO A 54 8.21 -4.15 0.08
C PRO A 54 9.22 -3.39 0.95
N HIS A 55 10.51 -3.56 0.70
CA HIS A 55 11.58 -2.87 1.45
C HIS A 55 11.55 -1.34 1.31
N ALA A 56 10.93 -0.82 0.23
CA ALA A 56 10.81 0.61 -0.03
C ALA A 56 9.53 1.24 0.59
N PHE A 57 8.67 0.43 1.24
CA PHE A 57 7.46 0.94 1.88
C PHE A 57 7.82 1.84 3.06
N LYS A 58 7.05 2.93 3.26
CA LYS A 58 7.18 3.74 4.48
C LYS A 58 6.79 2.89 5.67
N ARG A 59 7.48 3.12 6.79
CA ARG A 59 7.24 2.41 8.04
C ARG A 59 6.36 3.25 8.95
N PHE A 60 5.38 2.60 9.55
CA PHE A 60 4.46 3.20 10.50
C PHE A 60 4.55 2.44 11.82
N ILE A 61 4.33 3.15 12.93
CA ILE A 61 4.21 2.57 14.26
C ILE A 61 2.73 2.51 14.58
N LEU A 62 2.25 1.33 14.95
CA LEU A 62 0.90 1.16 15.48
C LEU A 62 0.84 1.77 16.88
N LYS A 63 0.00 2.79 17.08
CA LYS A 63 -0.23 3.39 18.39
C LYS A 63 -1.23 2.58 19.21
#